data_AF-M6RAW6-F1
#
_entry.id   AF-M6RAW6-F1
#
_cell.length_a   1.000
_cell.length_b   1.000
_cell.length_c   1.000
_cell.angle_alpha   90.00
_cell.angle_beta   90.00
_cell.angle_gamma   90.00
#
_symmetry.space_group_name_H-M   'P 1'
#
loop_
_entity.id
_entity.type
_entity.pdbx_description
1 polymer ?
#
loop_
_entity_poly.entity_id
_entity_poly.type
_entity_poly.pdbx_seq_one_letter_code
_entity_poly.pdbx_strand_id
1 'polypeptide(L)'
;MGLVEIDVFRSDQDEKFELIKRTKKYIHIENTSLEESYKSKSENQVDVEDEIHEEIPSLMRKYKDEKIVSEIIYPIIYINHSRQSIPLGYIWVRNKEKTLGNNTIEKLAELSKEMVARIKESNTVLTTEKFPIIDISNNGICIKITEPHLIQTLPKHTGFVFDIYIRMQGYFKVFGAIRWLSYDEVGSLILGMELVAKSSFPGEREKFHRNVELLGQGKFTGLKTHAI
;
A
#
# COMPACT_ATOMS: atom_id res chain seq x y z
N MET A 1 -1.67 12.97 32.00
CA MET A 1 -0.72 12.14 31.23
C MET A 1 -1.46 11.55 30.03
N GLY A 2 -0.94 11.74 28.82
CA GLY A 2 -1.46 11.09 27.61
C GLY A 2 -0.87 9.69 27.45
N LEU A 3 -1.70 8.72 27.09
CA LEU A 3 -1.33 7.34 26.77
C LEU A 3 -1.44 7.18 25.26
N VAL A 4 -0.34 6.76 24.62
CA VAL A 4 -0.30 6.49 23.18
C VAL A 4 0.14 5.05 22.99
N GLU A 5 -0.64 4.30 22.22
CA GLU A 5 -0.38 2.91 21.88
C GLU A 5 -0.51 2.72 20.37
N ILE A 6 0.38 1.91 19.79
CA ILE A 6 0.34 1.54 18.37
C ILE A 6 0.40 0.03 18.34
N ASP A 7 -0.62 -0.61 17.77
CA ASP A 7 -0.69 -2.06 17.67
C ASP A 7 -1.42 -2.47 16.37
N VAL A 8 -1.39 -3.77 16.07
CA VAL A 8 -2.08 -4.40 14.94
C VAL A 8 -3.48 -4.86 15.35
N PHE A 9 -4.40 -4.94 14.39
CA PHE A 9 -5.73 -5.49 14.66
C PHE A 9 -5.66 -7.00 14.95
N ARG A 10 -6.30 -7.45 16.03
CA ARG A 10 -6.37 -8.86 16.45
C ARG A 10 -7.82 -9.29 16.68
N SER A 11 -8.08 -10.59 16.57
CA SER A 11 -9.44 -11.14 16.61
C SER A 11 -10.10 -11.12 18.00
N ASP A 12 -9.34 -10.85 19.06
CA ASP A 12 -9.76 -10.86 20.47
C ASP A 12 -9.89 -9.45 21.08
N GLN A 13 -9.95 -8.42 20.24
CA GLN A 13 -10.02 -7.02 20.68
C GLN A 13 -11.46 -6.55 20.95
N ASP A 14 -11.57 -5.45 21.69
CA ASP A 14 -12.82 -4.74 21.93
C ASP A 14 -13.53 -4.39 20.61
N GLU A 15 -14.86 -4.38 20.63
CA GLU A 15 -15.74 -4.09 19.50
C GLU A 15 -15.35 -2.82 18.74
N LYS A 16 -14.86 -1.79 19.45
CA LYS A 16 -14.39 -0.53 18.84
C LYS A 16 -13.29 -0.75 17.80
N PHE A 17 -12.36 -1.68 18.05
CA PHE A 17 -11.25 -1.95 17.14
C PHE A 17 -11.73 -2.71 15.90
N GLU A 18 -12.63 -3.68 16.07
CA GLU A 18 -13.24 -4.40 14.95
C GLU A 18 -14.12 -3.48 14.09
N LEU A 19 -14.84 -2.54 14.72
CA LEU A 19 -15.61 -1.51 14.03
C LEU A 19 -14.71 -0.62 13.15
N ILE A 20 -13.59 -0.13 13.69
CA ILE A 20 -12.62 0.68 12.96
C ILE A 20 -11.99 -0.11 11.82
N LYS A 21 -11.62 -1.36 12.05
CA LYS A 21 -11.04 -2.26 11.04
C LYS A 21 -12.01 -2.47 9.87
N ARG A 22 -13.30 -2.68 10.16
CA ARG A 22 -14.35 -2.88 9.15
C ARG A 22 -14.66 -1.60 8.38
N THR A 23 -14.90 -0.50 9.10
CA THR A 23 -15.37 0.77 8.52
C THR A 23 -14.24 1.59 7.92
N LYS A 24 -13.00 1.40 8.39
CA LYS A 24 -11.80 2.18 8.05
C LYS A 24 -11.90 3.65 8.45
N LYS A 25 -12.85 3.99 9.32
CA LYS A 25 -13.08 5.32 9.89
C LYS A 25 -12.42 5.41 11.25
N TYR A 26 -12.04 6.61 11.68
CA TYR A 26 -11.48 6.81 13.03
C TYR A 26 -12.60 7.01 14.06
N ILE A 27 -12.33 6.65 15.31
CA ILE A 27 -13.16 7.07 16.45
C ILE A 27 -12.50 8.28 17.10
N HIS A 28 -13.29 9.30 17.42
CA HIS A 28 -12.86 10.45 18.20
C HIS A 28 -13.96 10.83 19.18
N ILE A 29 -13.65 10.74 20.46
CA ILE A 29 -14.48 11.22 21.56
C ILE A 29 -13.72 12.39 22.20
N GLU A 30 -14.10 13.60 21.81
CA GLU A 30 -13.42 14.83 22.23
C GLU A 30 -13.53 15.05 23.74
N ASN A 31 -14.71 14.81 24.31
CA ASN A 31 -14.95 14.82 25.74
C ASN A 31 -15.89 13.67 26.13
N THR A 32 -15.39 12.70 26.88
CA THR A 32 -16.15 11.51 27.31
C THR A 32 -17.33 11.83 28.21
N SER A 33 -17.39 13.04 28.79
CA SER A 33 -18.49 13.51 29.64
C SER A 33 -19.59 14.25 28.89
N LEU A 34 -19.50 14.37 27.56
CA LEU A 34 -20.51 15.04 26.72
C LEU A 34 -21.08 14.05 25.69
N GLU A 35 -22.39 13.85 25.68
CA GLU A 35 -23.07 12.92 24.75
C GLU A 35 -22.84 13.30 23.28
N GLU A 36 -22.82 14.59 22.95
CA GLU A 36 -22.53 15.08 21.60
C GLU A 36 -21.14 14.68 21.06
N SER A 37 -20.19 14.31 21.95
CA SER A 37 -18.86 13.86 21.54
C SER A 37 -18.84 12.41 21.02
N TYR A 38 -19.94 11.67 21.14
CA TYR A 38 -20.08 10.32 20.63
C TYR A 38 -20.65 10.28 19.20
N LYS A 39 -21.20 11.40 18.73
CA LYS A 39 -21.70 11.55 17.36
C LYS A 39 -20.58 11.82 16.37
N SER A 40 -20.78 11.36 15.14
CA SER A 40 -19.84 11.65 14.07
C SER A 40 -19.90 13.11 13.64
N LYS A 41 -18.74 13.75 13.49
CA LYS A 41 -18.59 15.12 12.96
C LYS A 41 -18.18 15.15 11.49
N SER A 42 -17.88 14.00 10.88
CA SER A 42 -17.44 13.90 9.49
C SER A 42 -17.64 12.50 8.91
N GLU A 43 -17.71 12.37 7.59
CA GLU A 43 -17.90 11.08 6.92
C GLU A 43 -16.82 10.03 7.25
N ASN A 44 -15.60 10.49 7.58
CA ASN A 44 -14.44 9.64 7.92
C ASN A 44 -14.36 9.28 9.41
N GLN A 45 -15.33 9.72 10.22
CA GLN A 45 -15.45 9.43 11.64
C GLN A 45 -16.61 8.45 11.88
N VAL A 46 -16.40 7.48 12.76
CA VAL A 46 -17.44 6.57 13.24
C VAL A 46 -18.44 7.35 14.09
N ASP A 47 -19.72 7.08 13.90
CA ASP A 47 -20.76 7.50 14.83
C ASP A 47 -20.87 6.45 15.93
N VAL A 48 -20.36 6.76 17.12
CA VAL A 48 -20.30 5.79 18.22
C VAL A 48 -21.69 5.50 18.77
N GLU A 49 -22.59 6.48 18.74
CA GLU A 49 -23.96 6.33 19.22
C GLU A 49 -24.76 5.35 18.37
N ASP A 50 -24.56 5.37 17.04
CA ASP A 50 -25.28 4.51 16.11
C ASP A 50 -24.61 3.15 15.87
N GLU A 51 -23.27 3.07 15.94
CA GLU A 51 -22.51 1.88 15.51
C GLU A 51 -22.05 0.97 16.66
N ILE A 52 -22.13 1.44 17.92
CA ILE A 52 -21.79 0.62 19.09
C ILE A 52 -23.07 0.22 19.83
N HIS A 53 -23.19 -1.07 20.14
CA HIS A 53 -24.39 -1.63 20.76
C HIS A 53 -24.57 -1.23 22.24
N GLU A 54 -23.59 -0.58 22.85
CA GLU A 54 -23.60 -0.14 24.25
C GLU A 54 -24.19 1.26 24.39
N GLU A 55 -25.12 1.44 25.34
CA GLU A 55 -25.74 2.73 25.61
C GLU A 55 -24.71 3.79 26.03
N ILE A 56 -24.84 5.02 25.51
CA ILE A 56 -23.94 6.14 25.81
C ILE A 56 -23.73 6.36 27.32
N PRO A 57 -24.76 6.34 28.19
CA PRO A 57 -24.56 6.48 29.64
C PRO A 57 -23.65 5.40 30.25
N SER A 58 -23.67 4.17 29.73
CA SER A 58 -22.78 3.08 30.16
C SER A 58 -21.35 3.34 29.73
N LEU A 59 -21.13 3.75 28.48
CA LEU A 59 -19.82 4.14 27.96
C LEU A 59 -19.22 5.32 28.75
N MET A 60 -20.01 6.36 29.01
CA MET A 60 -19.59 7.52 29.81
C MET A 60 -19.16 7.09 31.23
N ARG A 61 -19.88 6.15 31.84
CA ARG A 61 -19.52 5.59 33.16
C ARG A 61 -18.20 4.82 33.10
N LYS A 62 -17.99 3.97 32.09
CA LYS A 62 -16.71 3.26 31.89
C LYS A 62 -15.54 4.22 31.77
N TYR A 63 -15.65 5.25 30.93
CA TYR A 63 -14.60 6.26 30.79
C TYR A 63 -14.33 7.03 32.08
N LYS A 64 -15.38 7.32 32.86
CA LYS A 64 -15.25 7.96 34.18
C LYS A 64 -14.49 7.06 35.17
N ASP A 65 -14.80 5.77 35.21
CA ASP A 65 -14.14 4.80 36.08
C ASP A 65 -12.65 4.62 35.70
N GLU A 66 -12.33 4.66 34.41
CA GLU A 66 -10.95 4.62 33.89
C GLU A 66 -10.20 5.97 33.96
N LYS A 67 -10.91 7.05 34.32
CA LYS A 67 -10.44 8.44 34.36
C LYS A 67 -9.95 8.94 33.00
N ILE A 68 -10.62 8.54 31.92
CA ILE A 68 -10.34 9.00 30.55
C ILE A 68 -11.24 10.19 30.24
N VAL A 69 -10.63 11.30 29.84
CA VAL A 69 -11.30 12.55 29.43
C VAL A 69 -11.56 12.59 27.93
N SER A 70 -10.65 12.01 27.13
CA SER A 70 -10.76 12.00 25.67
C SER A 70 -10.01 10.83 25.06
N GLU A 71 -10.51 10.36 23.91
CA GLU A 71 -9.98 9.21 23.19
C GLU A 71 -10.01 9.45 21.68
N ILE A 72 -8.94 9.03 20.99
CA ILE A 72 -8.90 8.88 19.54
C ILE A 72 -8.35 7.50 19.23
N ILE A 73 -9.00 6.78 18.32
CA ILE A 73 -8.46 5.57 17.70
C ILE A 73 -8.41 5.81 16.20
N TYR A 74 -7.21 5.89 15.64
CA TYR A 74 -6.96 6.25 14.25
C TYR A 74 -6.42 5.04 13.47
N PRO A 75 -7.07 4.60 12.37
CA PRO A 75 -6.62 3.43 11.63
C PRO A 75 -5.36 3.69 10.80
N ILE A 76 -4.49 2.68 10.74
CA ILE A 76 -3.34 2.60 9.84
C ILE A 76 -3.76 1.78 8.62
N ILE A 77 -3.96 2.45 7.49
CA ILE A 77 -4.55 1.84 6.29
C ILE A 77 -3.53 1.80 5.17
N TYR A 78 -3.18 0.59 4.74
CA TYR A 78 -2.34 0.37 3.58
C TYR A 78 -3.20 0.26 2.32
N ILE A 79 -2.91 1.09 1.33
CA ILE A 79 -3.49 0.95 -0.02
C ILE A 79 -2.46 0.26 -0.91
N ASN A 80 -2.84 -0.93 -1.40
CA ASN A 80 -2.02 -1.73 -2.29
C ASN A 80 -2.10 -1.23 -3.76
N HIS A 81 -1.32 -1.85 -4.65
CA HIS A 81 -1.28 -1.48 -6.08
C HIS A 81 -2.64 -1.68 -6.79
N SER A 82 -3.44 -2.64 -6.32
CA SER A 82 -4.80 -2.91 -6.82
C SER A 82 -5.86 -1.95 -6.26
N ARG A 83 -5.44 -0.84 -5.60
CA ARG A 83 -6.30 0.13 -4.90
C ARG A 83 -7.17 -0.47 -3.79
N GLN A 84 -6.84 -1.67 -3.33
CA GLN A 84 -7.49 -2.27 -2.18
C GLN A 84 -6.94 -1.62 -0.90
N SER A 85 -7.85 -1.16 -0.06
CA SER A 85 -7.55 -0.63 1.26
C SER A 85 -7.55 -1.77 2.29
N ILE A 86 -6.40 -1.97 2.92
CA ILE A 86 -6.09 -3.04 3.87
C ILE A 86 -5.79 -2.38 5.23
N PRO A 87 -6.63 -2.59 6.27
CA PRO A 87 -6.35 -2.11 7.61
C PRO A 87 -5.22 -2.95 8.23
N LEU A 88 -4.11 -2.32 8.61
CA LEU A 88 -2.95 -3.00 9.21
C LEU A 88 -2.98 -2.96 10.75
N GLY A 89 -3.41 -1.83 11.31
CA GLY A 89 -3.40 -1.59 12.74
C GLY A 89 -4.02 -0.24 13.07
N TYR A 90 -3.72 0.27 14.26
CA TYR A 90 -4.28 1.52 14.74
C TYR A 90 -3.28 2.29 15.62
N ILE A 91 -3.54 3.59 15.76
CA ILE A 91 -2.92 4.45 16.75
C ILE A 91 -4.00 4.82 17.76
N TRP A 92 -3.82 4.42 19.01
CA TRP A 92 -4.76 4.67 20.10
C TRP A 92 -4.20 5.72 21.05
N VAL A 93 -4.91 6.84 21.15
CA VAL A 93 -4.54 7.96 22.02
C VAL A 93 -5.63 8.16 23.05
N ARG A 94 -5.27 8.07 24.33
CA ARG A 94 -6.15 8.38 25.46
C ARG A 94 -5.55 9.47 26.31
N ASN A 95 -6.39 10.38 26.79
CA ASN A 95 -5.95 11.47 27.66
C ASN A 95 -6.79 11.50 28.93
N LYS A 96 -6.14 11.63 30.09
CA LYS A 96 -6.78 11.68 31.41
C LYS A 96 -7.00 13.09 31.96
N GLU A 97 -6.49 14.12 31.27
CA GLU A 97 -6.43 15.49 31.79
C GLU A 97 -7.04 16.52 30.84
N LYS A 98 -6.94 16.31 29.52
CA LYS A 98 -7.32 17.30 28.50
C LYS A 98 -8.10 16.65 27.37
N THR A 99 -8.96 17.43 26.75
CA THR A 99 -9.64 17.03 25.50
C THR A 99 -8.63 16.97 24.35
N LEU A 100 -8.86 16.06 23.41
CA LEU A 100 -8.11 15.96 22.16
C LEU A 100 -8.97 16.57 21.06
N GLY A 101 -8.44 17.56 20.34
CA GLY A 101 -9.17 18.21 19.24
C GLY A 101 -8.64 17.81 17.85
N ASN A 102 -9.16 18.48 16.82
CA ASN A 102 -8.82 18.22 15.41
C ASN A 102 -7.31 18.28 15.11
N ASN A 103 -6.57 19.17 15.77
CA ASN A 103 -5.11 19.25 15.62
C ASN A 103 -4.40 17.92 15.94
N THR A 104 -4.94 17.12 16.87
CA THR A 104 -4.38 15.80 17.18
C THR A 104 -4.73 14.79 16.09
N ILE A 105 -5.95 14.86 15.54
CA ILE A 105 -6.39 13.99 14.43
C ILE A 105 -5.52 14.20 13.19
N GLU A 106 -5.23 15.46 12.84
CA GLU A 106 -4.36 15.80 11.71
C GLU A 106 -2.95 15.22 11.88
N LYS A 107 -2.38 15.35 13.08
CA LYS A 107 -1.07 14.75 13.42
C LYS A 107 -1.10 13.22 13.31
N LEU A 108 -2.17 12.58 13.76
CA LEU A 108 -2.34 11.13 13.65
C LEU A 108 -2.50 10.69 12.18
N ALA A 109 -3.17 11.50 11.36
CA ALA A 109 -3.27 11.27 9.92
C ALA A 109 -1.91 11.33 9.24
N GLU A 110 -1.06 12.32 9.59
CA GLU A 110 0.31 12.41 9.07
C GLU A 110 1.18 11.24 9.54
N LEU A 111 1.11 10.89 10.83
CA LEU A 111 1.85 9.77 11.40
C LEU A 111 1.46 8.44 10.76
N SER A 112 0.16 8.20 10.53
CA SER A 112 -0.36 7.01 9.84
C SER A 112 0.18 6.91 8.41
N LYS A 113 0.22 8.03 7.67
CA LYS A 113 0.82 8.09 6.33
C LYS A 113 2.32 7.77 6.35
N GLU A 114 3.06 8.32 7.31
CA GLU A 114 4.49 8.06 7.47
C GLU A 114 4.76 6.59 7.79
N MET A 115 3.98 5.99 8.70
CA MET A 115 4.09 4.56 9.03
C MET A 115 3.86 3.69 7.80
N VAL A 116 2.82 3.97 7.02
CA VAL A 116 2.54 3.24 5.78
C VAL A 116 3.68 3.40 4.77
N ALA A 117 4.27 4.59 4.66
CA ALA A 117 5.42 4.83 3.78
C ALA A 117 6.63 3.98 4.21
N ARG A 118 6.97 3.96 5.50
CA ARG A 118 8.07 3.14 6.04
C ARG A 118 7.82 1.64 5.88
N ILE A 119 6.57 1.18 6.05
CA ILE A 119 6.19 -0.22 5.79
C ILE A 119 6.37 -0.57 4.31
N LYS A 120 5.98 0.33 3.40
CA LYS A 120 6.20 0.15 1.95
C LYS A 120 7.69 0.04 1.64
N GLU A 121 8.49 0.96 2.17
CA GLU A 121 9.94 0.97 1.99
C GLU A 121 10.59 -0.31 2.52
N SER A 122 10.25 -0.71 3.75
CA SER A 122 10.78 -1.92 4.39
C SER A 122 10.42 -3.22 3.66
N ASN A 123 9.30 -3.25 2.95
CA ASN A 123 8.83 -4.41 2.18
C ASN A 123 9.23 -4.34 0.69
N THR A 124 10.00 -3.33 0.27
CA THR A 124 10.47 -3.22 -1.11
C THR A 124 11.83 -3.90 -1.25
N VAL A 125 11.86 -5.03 -1.97
CA VAL A 125 13.13 -5.66 -2.40
C VAL A 125 13.61 -4.96 -3.67
N LEU A 126 14.78 -4.30 -3.58
CA LEU A 126 15.45 -3.72 -4.73
C LEU A 126 16.52 -4.69 -5.23
N THR A 127 16.48 -5.00 -6.53
CA THR A 127 17.55 -5.72 -7.21
C THR A 127 18.17 -4.84 -8.29
N THR A 128 19.49 -4.91 -8.45
CA THR A 128 20.23 -4.26 -9.54
C THR A 128 20.55 -5.22 -10.68
N GLU A 129 20.13 -6.49 -10.56
CA GLU A 129 20.37 -7.51 -11.56
C GLU A 129 19.60 -7.22 -12.85
N LYS A 130 20.18 -7.63 -13.98
CA LYS A 130 19.61 -7.45 -15.31
C LYS A 130 19.09 -8.79 -15.81
N PHE A 131 17.80 -8.83 -16.08
CA PHE A 131 17.13 -10.03 -16.60
C PHE A 131 16.86 -9.87 -18.10
N PRO A 132 17.08 -10.94 -18.90
CA PRO A 132 16.78 -10.88 -20.32
C PRO A 132 15.28 -10.78 -20.56
N ILE A 133 14.93 -9.93 -21.52
CA ILE A 133 13.59 -9.82 -22.09
C ILE A 133 13.48 -10.89 -23.17
N ILE A 134 12.51 -11.80 -23.02
CA ILE A 134 12.23 -12.86 -24.00
C ILE A 134 11.39 -12.30 -25.14
N ASP A 135 10.38 -11.51 -24.79
CA ASP A 135 9.44 -10.91 -25.74
C ASP A 135 8.95 -9.55 -25.22
N ILE A 136 8.62 -8.64 -26.12
CA ILE A 136 8.13 -7.31 -25.78
C ILE A 136 7.16 -6.78 -26.83
N SER A 137 6.10 -6.16 -26.34
CA SER A 137 5.08 -5.47 -27.13
C SER A 137 4.77 -4.11 -26.51
N ASN A 138 3.89 -3.35 -27.16
CA ASN A 138 3.48 -2.04 -26.66
C ASN A 138 2.81 -2.08 -25.28
N ASN A 139 2.17 -3.20 -24.93
CA ASN A 139 1.37 -3.32 -23.72
C ASN A 139 1.84 -4.45 -22.79
N GLY A 140 2.87 -5.21 -23.18
CA GLY A 140 3.30 -6.37 -22.40
C GLY A 140 4.76 -6.72 -22.62
N ILE A 141 5.33 -7.39 -21.63
CA ILE A 141 6.71 -7.84 -21.64
C ILE A 141 6.79 -9.25 -21.05
N CYS A 142 7.65 -10.07 -21.62
CA CYS A 142 8.00 -11.38 -21.12
C CYS A 142 9.46 -11.36 -20.67
N ILE A 143 9.72 -11.74 -19.42
CA ILE A 143 11.07 -11.73 -18.84
C ILE A 143 11.42 -13.10 -18.26
N LYS A 144 12.70 -13.45 -18.30
CA LYS A 144 13.23 -14.66 -17.66
C LYS A 144 14.05 -14.29 -16.43
N ILE A 145 13.62 -14.76 -15.27
CA ILE A 145 14.26 -14.58 -13.98
C ILE A 145 14.99 -15.86 -13.60
N THR A 146 16.27 -15.74 -13.26
CA THR A 146 17.13 -16.87 -12.86
C THR A 146 17.59 -16.79 -11.41
N GLU A 147 17.32 -15.67 -10.73
CA GLU A 147 17.75 -15.46 -9.36
C GLU A 147 16.81 -16.20 -8.38
N PRO A 148 17.33 -17.11 -7.53
CA PRO A 148 16.51 -17.98 -6.68
C PRO A 148 15.55 -17.24 -5.73
N HIS A 149 15.95 -16.12 -5.15
CA HIS A 149 15.10 -15.36 -4.23
C HIS A 149 13.90 -14.72 -4.95
N LEU A 150 14.10 -14.16 -6.13
CA LEU A 150 13.06 -13.59 -6.99
C LEU A 150 12.13 -14.68 -7.55
N ILE A 151 12.68 -15.84 -7.91
CA ILE A 151 11.88 -17.01 -8.32
C ILE A 151 10.85 -17.40 -7.25
N GLN A 152 11.21 -17.29 -5.97
CA GLN A 152 10.34 -17.64 -4.85
C GLN A 152 9.38 -16.51 -4.43
N THR A 153 9.76 -15.25 -4.66
CA THR A 153 9.03 -14.08 -4.16
C THR A 153 8.10 -13.48 -5.19
N LEU A 154 8.55 -13.27 -6.44
CA LEU A 154 7.77 -12.62 -7.51
C LEU A 154 6.40 -13.24 -7.77
N PRO A 155 6.21 -14.58 -7.73
CA PRO A 155 4.89 -15.20 -7.90
C PRO A 155 3.84 -14.75 -6.88
N LYS A 156 4.26 -14.22 -5.71
CA LYS A 156 3.36 -13.76 -4.64
C LYS A 156 2.90 -12.32 -4.83
N HIS A 157 3.48 -11.59 -5.78
CA HIS A 157 3.16 -10.20 -6.05
C HIS A 157 2.21 -10.07 -7.25
N THR A 158 1.38 -9.02 -7.26
CA THR A 158 0.51 -8.71 -8.40
C THR A 158 1.25 -7.97 -9.53
N GLY A 159 2.46 -7.49 -9.26
CA GLY A 159 3.24 -6.66 -10.16
C GLY A 159 4.37 -5.95 -9.41
N PHE A 160 5.29 -5.35 -10.14
CA PHE A 160 6.42 -4.62 -9.58
C PHE A 160 6.92 -3.54 -10.54
N VAL A 161 7.72 -2.61 -10.01
CA VAL A 161 8.39 -1.57 -10.78
C VAL A 161 9.75 -2.08 -11.23
N PHE A 162 10.10 -1.87 -12.50
CA PHE A 162 11.40 -2.24 -13.06
C PHE A 162 11.82 -1.26 -14.15
N ASP A 163 13.11 -1.30 -14.47
CA ASP A 163 13.72 -0.47 -15.50
C ASP A 163 13.97 -1.31 -16.77
N ILE A 164 13.42 -0.89 -17.90
CA ILE A 164 13.65 -1.51 -19.21
C ILE A 164 14.84 -0.81 -19.85
N TYR A 165 15.92 -1.55 -20.08
CA TYR A 165 17.10 -1.06 -20.79
C TYR A 165 17.03 -1.46 -22.26
N ILE A 166 16.89 -0.48 -23.16
CA ILE A 166 17.03 -0.67 -24.61
C ILE A 166 18.44 -0.19 -25.00
N ARG A 167 19.14 -0.89 -25.89
CA ARG A 167 20.50 -0.48 -26.27
C ARG A 167 20.49 0.95 -26.83
N MET A 168 21.41 1.78 -26.35
CA MET A 168 21.63 3.18 -26.80
C MET A 168 20.46 4.14 -26.58
N GLN A 169 19.41 3.71 -25.88
CA GLN A 169 18.26 4.52 -25.49
C GLN A 169 18.18 4.34 -23.97
N GLY A 170 18.18 5.42 -23.18
CA GLY A 170 18.18 5.34 -21.71
C GLY A 170 17.11 4.38 -21.14
N TYR A 171 17.19 4.07 -19.85
CA TYR A 171 16.24 3.16 -19.25
C TYR A 171 14.83 3.77 -19.13
N PHE A 172 13.80 2.93 -19.17
CA PHE A 172 12.40 3.30 -18.94
C PHE A 172 11.90 2.68 -17.66
N LYS A 173 11.50 3.48 -16.68
CA LYS A 173 10.89 2.98 -15.45
C LYS A 173 9.40 2.72 -15.65
N VAL A 174 8.98 1.48 -15.44
CA VAL A 174 7.59 1.05 -15.65
C VAL A 174 7.10 0.19 -14.50
N PHE A 175 5.79 0.23 -14.25
CA PHE A 175 5.12 -0.78 -13.43
C PHE A 175 4.51 -1.82 -14.37
N GLY A 176 4.86 -3.09 -14.16
CA GLY A 176 4.21 -4.21 -14.83
C GLY A 176 3.36 -5.01 -13.86
N ALA A 177 2.13 -5.33 -14.27
CA ALA A 177 1.26 -6.27 -13.57
C ALA A 177 1.52 -7.69 -14.09
N ILE A 178 1.74 -8.65 -13.20
CA ILE A 178 1.93 -10.05 -13.58
C ILE A 178 0.60 -10.61 -14.07
N ARG A 179 0.59 -11.18 -15.28
CA ARG A 179 -0.61 -11.76 -15.92
C ARG A 179 -0.55 -13.28 -15.99
N TRP A 180 0.64 -13.83 -16.16
CA TRP A 180 0.87 -15.26 -16.08
C TRP A 180 2.32 -15.54 -15.70
N LEU A 181 2.55 -16.76 -15.21
CA LEU A 181 3.86 -17.27 -14.86
C LEU A 181 4.01 -18.70 -15.37
N SER A 182 5.24 -19.08 -15.69
CA SER A 182 5.63 -20.46 -16.04
C SER A 182 7.06 -20.70 -15.57
N TYR A 183 7.48 -21.96 -15.56
CA TYR A 183 8.84 -22.37 -15.25
C TYR A 183 9.43 -23.12 -16.44
N ASP A 184 10.69 -22.84 -16.78
CA ASP A 184 11.40 -23.64 -17.78
C ASP A 184 11.96 -24.95 -17.19
N GLU A 185 12.52 -25.80 -18.04
CA GLU A 185 13.07 -27.11 -17.66
C GLU A 185 14.18 -27.03 -16.60
N VAL A 186 14.83 -25.87 -16.47
CA VAL A 186 15.92 -25.61 -15.53
C VAL A 186 15.41 -24.94 -14.24
N GLY A 187 14.10 -24.69 -14.14
CA GLY A 187 13.46 -24.06 -12.99
C GLY A 187 13.53 -22.54 -12.99
N SER A 188 13.92 -21.90 -14.10
CA SER A 188 13.89 -20.44 -14.24
C SER A 188 12.44 -19.97 -14.34
N LEU A 189 12.14 -18.83 -13.73
CA LEU A 189 10.80 -18.24 -13.76
C LEU A 189 10.62 -17.40 -15.03
N ILE A 190 9.57 -17.69 -15.79
CA ILE A 190 9.12 -16.93 -16.95
C ILE A 190 7.89 -16.13 -16.55
N LEU A 191 7.97 -14.81 -16.65
CA LEU A 191 6.87 -13.91 -16.27
C LEU A 191 6.35 -13.16 -17.49
N GLY A 192 5.06 -13.33 -17.76
CA GLY A 192 4.32 -12.45 -18.67
C GLY A 192 3.65 -11.33 -17.90
N MET A 193 3.98 -10.09 -18.24
CA MET A 193 3.51 -8.90 -17.54
C MET A 193 2.83 -7.94 -18.50
N GLU A 194 1.75 -7.30 -18.04
CA GLU A 194 1.14 -6.16 -18.71
C GLU A 194 1.78 -4.86 -18.22
N LEU A 195 2.15 -3.97 -19.13
CA LEU A 195 2.70 -2.65 -18.83
C LEU A 195 1.55 -1.68 -18.53
N VAL A 196 1.28 -1.44 -17.24
CA VAL A 196 0.11 -0.64 -16.79
C VAL A 196 0.39 0.88 -16.80
N ALA A 197 1.64 1.27 -17.08
CA ALA A 197 2.14 2.64 -17.21
C ALA A 197 1.98 3.54 -15.97
N LYS A 198 3.12 3.99 -15.43
CA LYS A 198 3.30 5.25 -14.70
C LYS A 198 4.75 5.69 -14.88
N SER A 199 5.13 6.18 -16.06
CA SER A 199 6.34 6.99 -16.14
C SER A 199 5.98 8.41 -15.69
N SER A 200 6.77 8.96 -14.76
CA SER A 200 6.55 10.32 -14.23
C SER A 200 7.00 11.41 -15.20
N PHE A 201 7.64 11.04 -16.32
CA PHE A 201 8.26 11.96 -17.26
C PHE A 201 7.47 12.05 -18.58
N PRO A 202 7.03 13.26 -18.97
CA PRO A 202 6.38 13.49 -20.26
C PRO A 202 7.23 13.00 -21.44
N GLY A 203 6.65 12.26 -22.38
CA GLY A 203 7.32 11.80 -23.61
C GLY A 203 8.02 10.45 -23.52
N GLU A 204 8.15 9.83 -22.34
CA GLU A 204 8.79 8.50 -22.22
C GLU A 204 7.94 7.38 -22.82
N ARG A 205 6.60 7.49 -22.74
CA ARG A 205 5.67 6.50 -23.30
C ARG A 205 5.73 6.48 -24.83
N GLU A 206 5.73 7.65 -25.45
CA GLU A 206 5.83 7.79 -26.91
C GLU A 206 7.18 7.27 -27.42
N LYS A 207 8.28 7.55 -26.70
CA LYS A 207 9.60 7.00 -27.00
C LYS A 207 9.63 5.47 -26.88
N PHE A 208 9.02 4.92 -25.83
CA PHE A 208 8.92 3.47 -25.64
C PHE A 208 8.16 2.81 -26.79
N HIS A 209 6.95 3.30 -27.12
CA HIS A 209 6.16 2.76 -28.22
C HIS A 209 6.91 2.78 -29.55
N ARG A 210 7.56 3.91 -29.87
CA ARG A 210 8.40 4.01 -31.07
C ARG A 210 9.55 3.00 -31.08
N ASN A 211 10.23 2.81 -29.95
CA ASN A 211 11.34 1.87 -29.86
C ASN A 211 10.88 0.42 -30.01
N VAL A 212 9.73 0.05 -29.42
CA VAL A 212 9.12 -1.28 -29.59
C VAL A 212 8.71 -1.51 -31.05
N GLU A 213 8.12 -0.52 -31.72
CA GLU A 213 7.80 -0.61 -33.15
C GLU A 213 9.05 -0.80 -34.01
N LEU A 214 10.15 -0.09 -33.71
CA LEU A 214 11.42 -0.24 -34.44
C LEU A 214 12.05 -1.62 -34.23
N LEU A 215 11.93 -2.19 -33.03
CA LEU A 215 12.36 -3.56 -32.73
C LEU A 215 11.52 -4.58 -33.50
N GLY A 216 10.19 -4.43 -33.51
CA GLY A 216 9.27 -5.29 -34.26
C GLY A 216 9.45 -5.24 -35.77
N GLN A 217 9.95 -4.11 -36.31
CA GLN A 217 10.30 -3.96 -37.73
C GLN A 217 11.70 -4.48 -38.10
N GLY A 218 12.45 -5.06 -37.15
CA GLY A 218 13.80 -5.58 -37.40
C GLY A 218 14.84 -4.50 -37.72
N LYS A 219 14.57 -3.21 -37.47
CA LYS A 219 15.44 -2.09 -37.84
C LYS A 219 16.66 -1.87 -36.93
N PHE A 220 16.87 -2.75 -35.94
CA PHE A 220 18.14 -2.88 -35.23
C PHE A 220 18.99 -4.01 -35.84
N THR A 221 19.27 -3.91 -37.15
CA THR A 221 20.30 -4.73 -37.80
C THR A 221 21.68 -4.21 -37.42
N GLY A 222 22.17 -4.69 -36.30
CA GLY A 222 23.51 -4.39 -35.80
C GLY A 222 24.03 -5.54 -34.96
N LEU A 223 24.04 -6.75 -35.51
CA LEU A 223 24.93 -7.85 -35.13
C LEU A 223 24.85 -8.91 -36.23
N LYS A 224 25.85 -8.90 -37.11
CA LYS A 224 26.24 -10.09 -37.85
C LYS A 224 26.47 -11.19 -36.82
N THR A 225 25.73 -12.29 -36.92
CA THR A 225 26.17 -13.59 -36.39
C THR A 225 27.51 -13.91 -37.06
N HIS A 226 28.62 -13.67 -36.37
CA HIS A 226 29.82 -14.46 -36.61
C HIS A 226 29.77 -15.62 -35.63
N ALA A 227 29.30 -16.75 -36.14
CA ALA A 227 29.60 -18.05 -35.60
C ALA A 227 30.08 -18.92 -36.77
N ILE A 228 31.36 -19.28 -36.66
CA ILE A 228 32.18 -20.21 -37.45
C ILE A 228 32.65 -19.69 -38.81
#